data_AF-A0AAV8WGA7-F1
#
_entry.id   AF-A0AAV8WGA7-F1
#
_cell.length_a   1.000
_cell.length_b   1.000
_cell.length_c   1.000
_cell.angle_alpha   90.00
_cell.angle_beta   90.00
_cell.angle_gamma   90.00
#
_symmetry.space_group_name_H-M   'P 1'
#
loop_
_entity.id
_entity.type
_entity.pdbx_description
1 polymer ?
#
loop_
_entity_poly.entity_id
_entity_poly.type
_entity_poly.pdbx_seq_one_letter_code
_entity_poly.pdbx_strand_id
1 'polypeptide(L)'
;MASTSYTRRKSQLFFTSISPVTNTYDELVKEKLETGKFPTTVTGVIKIIGMLVLLFSLGFFLAQPTCSKTASWYPYLLPTSLGASIVVQFILFFLFSLGLAVKRPGLWIYMDLILNFILSLNTIVCSVITLNQCSEQGLTKIPGPAGIAGGVILIVSCGSIFLMYRYIDDEMELPPAPPEAQTTKRRSIFA
;
A
#
# COMPACT_ATOMS: atom_id res chain seq x y z
N MET A 1 0.88 4.07 -48.14
CA MET A 1 2.02 3.44 -47.46
C MET A 1 2.69 4.31 -46.38
N ALA A 2 2.41 5.62 -46.30
CA ALA A 2 2.99 6.50 -45.25
C ALA A 2 2.24 6.48 -43.90
N SER A 3 1.00 6.00 -43.85
CA SER A 3 0.20 5.93 -42.62
C SER A 3 0.62 4.80 -41.69
N THR A 4 1.11 3.68 -42.22
CA THR A 4 1.56 2.52 -41.44
C THR A 4 2.91 2.74 -40.75
N SER A 5 3.80 3.55 -41.34
CA SER A 5 5.09 3.89 -40.71
C SER A 5 4.95 4.87 -39.55
N TYR A 6 3.98 5.79 -39.61
CA TYR A 6 3.70 6.75 -38.54
C TYR A 6 3.14 6.07 -37.28
N THR A 7 2.20 5.12 -37.45
CA THR A 7 1.62 4.37 -36.33
C THR A 7 2.65 3.47 -35.67
N ARG A 8 3.55 2.84 -36.45
CA ARG A 8 4.63 1.99 -35.91
C ARG A 8 5.66 2.78 -35.09
N ARG A 9 5.91 4.05 -35.47
CA ARG A 9 6.79 4.97 -34.74
C ARG A 9 6.15 5.46 -33.43
N LYS A 10 4.85 5.75 -33.43
CA LYS A 10 4.10 6.07 -32.21
C LYS A 10 4.02 4.88 -31.24
N SER A 11 3.79 3.67 -31.74
CA SER A 11 3.79 2.48 -30.88
C SER A 11 5.18 2.20 -30.31
N GLN A 12 6.24 2.35 -31.12
CA GLN A 12 7.61 2.21 -30.61
C GLN A 12 7.96 3.26 -29.56
N LEU A 13 7.56 4.52 -29.76
CA LEU A 13 7.75 5.59 -28.75
C LEU A 13 6.97 5.33 -27.46
N PHE A 14 5.76 4.75 -27.56
CA PHE A 14 4.94 4.36 -26.41
C PHE A 14 5.53 3.14 -25.67
N PHE A 15 6.10 2.17 -26.39
CA PHE A 15 6.80 1.04 -25.77
C PHE A 15 8.13 1.47 -25.14
N THR A 16 8.84 2.44 -25.71
CA THR A 16 10.05 3.02 -25.08
C THR A 16 9.74 4.01 -23.95
N SER A 17 8.52 4.56 -23.88
CA SER A 17 8.07 5.33 -22.71
C SER A 17 7.55 4.44 -21.57
N ILE A 18 7.24 3.17 -21.86
CA ILE A 18 6.84 2.17 -20.86
C ILE A 18 8.06 1.46 -20.25
N SER A 19 9.22 1.46 -20.93
CA SER A 19 10.53 1.18 -20.34
C SER A 19 11.62 1.76 -21.26
N PRO A 20 12.57 2.60 -20.79
CA PRO A 20 13.28 2.46 -19.52
C PRO A 20 13.58 3.82 -18.85
N VAL A 21 12.89 4.09 -17.75
CA VAL A 21 13.47 4.93 -16.72
C VAL A 21 13.44 4.03 -15.50
N THR A 22 14.55 3.40 -15.15
CA THR A 22 14.67 2.63 -13.90
C THR A 22 15.45 3.41 -12.86
N ASN A 23 16.29 4.37 -13.30
CA ASN A 23 17.11 5.17 -12.39
C ASN A 23 16.34 6.32 -11.73
N THR A 24 15.44 7.02 -12.44
CA THR A 24 14.79 8.21 -11.87
C THR A 24 13.69 7.86 -10.86
N TYR A 25 13.00 6.71 -11.03
CA TYR A 25 11.99 6.27 -10.05
C TYR A 25 12.61 5.73 -8.76
N ASP A 26 13.75 5.05 -8.83
CA ASP A 26 14.42 4.52 -7.65
C ASP A 26 14.94 5.65 -6.74
N GLU A 27 15.37 6.79 -7.28
CA GLU A 27 15.80 7.95 -6.48
C GLU A 27 14.64 8.65 -5.76
N LEU A 28 13.50 8.83 -6.43
CA LEU A 28 12.30 9.42 -5.84
C LEU A 28 11.65 8.50 -4.78
N VAL A 29 11.66 7.20 -5.02
CA VAL A 29 11.18 6.20 -4.05
C VAL A 29 12.15 6.11 -2.87
N LYS A 30 13.47 6.27 -3.08
CA LYS A 30 14.44 6.39 -1.99
C LYS A 30 14.14 7.59 -1.10
N GLU A 31 13.76 8.74 -1.65
CA GLU A 31 13.41 9.93 -0.88
C GLU A 31 12.19 9.72 0.03
N LYS A 32 11.14 9.03 -0.46
CA LYS A 32 9.95 8.69 0.34
C LYS A 32 10.19 7.54 1.34
N LEU A 33 11.19 6.70 1.07
CA LEU A 33 11.65 5.63 1.95
C LEU A 33 12.83 6.06 2.84
N GLU A 34 13.21 7.34 2.81
CA GLU A 34 14.18 7.87 3.77
C GLU A 34 13.66 7.66 5.20
N THR A 35 14.61 7.47 6.09
CA THR A 35 14.37 7.13 7.49
C THR A 35 13.32 8.07 8.10
N GLY A 36 12.22 7.48 8.59
CA GLY A 36 11.15 8.21 9.28
C GLY A 36 10.08 8.86 8.38
N LYS A 37 10.21 8.88 7.05
CA LYS A 37 9.19 9.44 6.14
C LYS A 37 8.10 8.44 5.74
N PHE A 38 8.37 7.14 5.79
CA PHE A 38 7.36 6.11 5.50
C PHE A 38 6.06 6.19 6.32
N PRO A 39 6.06 6.39 7.66
CA PRO A 39 4.83 6.46 8.45
C PRO A 39 3.93 7.65 8.10
N THR A 40 4.46 8.72 7.51
CA THR A 40 3.68 9.91 7.10
C THR A 40 3.10 9.78 5.71
N THR A 41 3.47 8.75 4.95
CA THR A 41 2.86 8.47 3.63
C THR A 41 1.45 7.91 3.78
N VAL A 42 0.59 8.18 2.80
CA VAL A 42 -0.78 7.62 2.72
C VAL A 42 -0.75 6.08 2.85
N THR A 43 0.23 5.43 2.22
CA THR A 43 0.45 3.99 2.31
C THR A 43 0.76 3.54 3.73
N GLY A 44 1.66 4.22 4.42
CA GLY A 44 1.99 3.93 5.83
C GLY A 44 0.79 4.07 6.75
N VAL A 45 -0.01 5.13 6.58
CA VAL A 45 -1.22 5.38 7.37
C VAL A 45 -2.27 4.29 7.15
N ILE A 46 -2.56 3.90 5.90
CA ILE A 46 -3.52 2.82 5.61
C ILE A 46 -3.06 1.50 6.26
N LYS A 47 -1.75 1.22 6.24
CA LYS A 47 -1.18 0.02 6.85
C LYS A 47 -1.36 0.01 8.38
N ILE A 48 -1.13 1.15 9.04
CA ILE A 48 -1.37 1.31 10.48
C ILE A 48 -2.85 1.07 10.81
N ILE A 49 -3.78 1.67 10.04
CA ILE A 49 -5.21 1.48 10.25
C ILE A 49 -5.59 0.01 10.10
N GLY A 50 -5.10 -0.67 9.05
CA GLY A 50 -5.32 -2.09 8.84
C GLY A 50 -4.82 -2.94 10.01
N MET A 51 -3.59 -2.68 10.48
CA MET A 51 -3.02 -3.37 11.64
C MET A 51 -3.82 -3.15 12.92
N LEU A 52 -4.32 -1.93 13.17
CA LEU A 52 -5.15 -1.61 14.34
C LEU A 52 -6.49 -2.37 14.32
N VAL A 53 -7.13 -2.48 13.14
CA VAL A 53 -8.36 -3.26 12.98
C VAL A 53 -8.11 -4.74 13.24
N LEU A 54 -7.00 -5.30 12.76
CA LEU A 54 -6.63 -6.69 13.06
C LEU A 54 -6.33 -6.90 14.55
N LEU A 55 -5.65 -5.95 15.22
CA LEU A 55 -5.39 -6.00 16.66
C LEU A 55 -6.69 -5.96 17.46
N PHE A 56 -7.64 -5.10 17.08
CA PHE A 56 -8.96 -5.06 17.68
C PHE A 56 -9.68 -6.41 17.53
N SER A 57 -9.68 -6.97 16.32
CA SER A 57 -10.25 -8.30 16.04
C SER A 57 -9.63 -9.40 16.90
N LEU A 58 -8.30 -9.40 17.02
CA LEU A 58 -7.56 -10.39 17.81
C LEU A 58 -7.88 -10.27 19.30
N GLY A 59 -7.78 -9.06 19.85
CA GLY A 59 -8.07 -8.79 21.26
C GLY A 59 -9.51 -9.14 21.62
N PHE A 60 -10.47 -8.81 20.74
CA PHE A 60 -11.87 -9.13 20.96
C PHE A 60 -12.15 -10.62 20.90
N PHE A 61 -11.50 -11.36 19.99
CA PHE A 61 -11.62 -12.83 19.94
C PHE A 61 -11.08 -13.50 21.21
N LEU A 62 -9.94 -13.05 21.72
CA LEU A 62 -9.31 -13.61 22.92
C LEU A 62 -10.06 -13.25 24.22
N ALA A 63 -10.75 -12.11 24.25
CA ALA A 63 -11.55 -11.67 25.39
C ALA A 63 -12.89 -12.42 25.51
N GLN A 64 -13.31 -13.12 24.46
CA GLN A 64 -14.60 -13.80 24.41
C GLN A 64 -14.50 -15.28 24.79
N PRO A 65 -15.56 -15.85 25.40
CA PRO A 65 -15.62 -17.28 25.62
C PRO A 65 -15.66 -18.01 24.27
N THR A 66 -14.96 -19.13 24.19
CA THR A 66 -14.93 -19.97 22.98
C THR A 66 -16.30 -20.61 22.73
N CYS A 67 -16.68 -20.69 21.45
CA CYS A 67 -17.99 -21.24 21.08
C CYS A 67 -18.04 -22.74 21.40
N SER A 68 -19.12 -23.14 22.09
CA SER A 68 -19.26 -24.45 22.77
C SER A 68 -19.22 -25.68 21.85
N LYS A 69 -19.53 -25.52 20.56
CA LYS A 69 -19.56 -26.60 19.54
C LYS A 69 -18.57 -26.33 18.42
N THR A 70 -17.28 -26.23 18.75
CA THR A 70 -16.21 -26.01 17.76
C THR A 70 -15.12 -27.08 17.83
N ALA A 71 -14.42 -27.28 16.72
CA ALA A 71 -13.30 -28.21 16.65
C ALA A 71 -12.10 -27.71 17.47
N SER A 72 -11.21 -28.62 17.90
CA SER A 72 -10.05 -28.30 18.74
C SER A 72 -9.07 -27.28 18.13
N TRP A 73 -9.07 -27.10 16.80
CA TRP A 73 -8.24 -26.12 16.09
C TRP A 73 -8.83 -24.70 16.07
N TYR A 74 -10.13 -24.55 16.33
CA TYR A 74 -10.84 -23.25 16.28
C TYR A 74 -10.20 -22.14 17.13
N PRO A 75 -9.85 -22.36 18.41
CA PRO A 75 -9.26 -21.31 19.24
C PRO A 75 -7.87 -20.87 18.76
N TYR A 76 -7.20 -21.67 17.93
CA TYR A 76 -5.85 -21.37 17.44
C TYR A 76 -5.86 -20.76 16.04
N LEU A 77 -6.81 -21.12 15.18
CA LEU A 77 -6.82 -20.72 13.77
C LEU A 77 -6.86 -19.19 13.58
N LEU A 78 -7.85 -18.51 14.18
CA LEU A 78 -7.99 -17.06 14.01
C LEU A 78 -6.83 -16.30 14.69
N PRO A 79 -6.46 -16.59 15.96
CA PRO A 79 -5.40 -15.84 16.61
C PRO A 79 -4.03 -16.01 15.97
N THR A 80 -3.70 -17.21 15.51
CA THR A 80 -2.39 -17.45 14.85
C THR A 80 -2.31 -16.77 13.49
N SER A 81 -3.37 -16.81 12.68
CA SER A 81 -3.39 -16.12 11.38
C SER A 81 -3.31 -14.59 11.52
N LEU A 82 -4.14 -14.00 12.39
CA LEU A 82 -4.12 -12.56 12.67
C LEU A 82 -2.79 -12.13 13.28
N GLY A 83 -2.29 -12.88 14.27
CA GLY A 83 -1.01 -12.61 14.91
C GLY A 83 0.17 -12.66 13.93
N ALA A 84 0.24 -13.68 13.08
CA ALA A 84 1.27 -13.79 12.05
C ALA A 84 1.21 -12.61 11.07
N SER A 85 0.00 -12.22 10.63
CA SER A 85 -0.20 -11.08 9.73
C SER A 85 0.30 -9.78 10.36
N ILE A 86 -0.08 -9.52 11.62
CA ILE A 86 0.33 -8.31 12.36
C ILE A 86 1.84 -8.27 12.54
N VAL A 87 2.47 -9.38 12.97
CA VAL A 87 3.91 -9.45 13.22
C VAL A 87 4.70 -9.19 11.94
N VAL A 88 4.35 -9.86 10.84
CA VAL A 88 5.06 -9.69 9.56
C VAL A 88 4.87 -8.26 9.03
N GLN A 89 3.66 -7.71 9.09
CA GLN A 89 3.40 -6.33 8.67
C GLN A 89 4.14 -5.30 9.52
N PHE A 90 4.20 -5.52 10.84
CA PHE A 90 4.94 -4.66 11.74
C PHE A 90 6.43 -4.68 11.45
N ILE A 91 7.01 -5.86 11.21
CA ILE A 91 8.42 -6.00 10.80
C ILE A 91 8.67 -5.25 9.49
N LEU A 92 7.84 -5.47 8.46
CA LEU A 92 7.99 -4.80 7.16
C LEU A 92 7.85 -3.29 7.30
N PHE A 93 6.85 -2.82 8.05
CA PHE A 93 6.64 -1.40 8.36
C PHE A 93 7.86 -0.78 9.04
N PHE A 94 8.46 -1.50 10.00
CA PHE A 94 9.65 -1.05 10.70
C PHE A 94 10.88 -1.00 9.77
N LEU A 95 11.06 -2.00 8.91
CA LEU A 95 12.14 -2.03 7.90
C LEU A 95 12.03 -0.86 6.92
N PHE A 96 10.81 -0.51 6.48
CA PHE A 96 10.58 0.68 5.67
C PHE A 96 10.82 1.98 6.46
N SER A 97 10.39 2.04 7.72
CA SER A 97 10.58 3.22 8.57
C SER A 97 12.04 3.50 8.91
N LEU A 98 12.87 2.46 9.03
CA LEU A 98 14.32 2.57 9.24
C LEU A 98 15.11 2.92 7.97
N GLY A 99 14.45 3.00 6.81
CA GLY A 99 15.13 3.26 5.53
C GLY A 99 16.02 2.11 5.06
N LEU A 100 15.86 0.89 5.61
CA LEU A 100 16.60 -0.28 5.12
C LEU A 100 16.20 -0.68 3.70
N ALA A 101 15.01 -0.24 3.28
CA ALA A 101 14.51 -0.40 1.92
C ALA A 101 15.18 0.51 0.88
N VAL A 102 15.87 1.59 1.30
CA VAL A 102 16.51 2.59 0.41
C VAL A 102 17.58 1.95 -0.49
N LYS A 103 18.29 0.92 -0.02
CA LYS A 103 19.35 0.26 -0.82
C LYS A 103 18.81 -0.52 -2.02
N ARG A 104 17.61 -1.08 -1.93
CA ARG A 104 16.95 -1.91 -2.97
C ARG A 104 15.42 -1.76 -2.89
N PRO A 105 14.87 -0.59 -3.25
CA PRO A 105 13.46 -0.27 -3.00
C PRO A 105 12.51 -1.23 -3.71
N GLY A 106 12.77 -1.56 -4.97
CA GLY A 106 11.95 -2.51 -5.74
C GLY A 106 11.81 -3.87 -5.06
N LEU A 107 12.93 -4.49 -4.62
CA LEU A 107 12.89 -5.81 -3.98
C LEU A 107 12.05 -5.80 -2.70
N TRP A 108 12.21 -4.77 -1.85
CA TRP A 108 11.46 -4.65 -0.61
C TRP A 108 9.97 -4.37 -0.86
N ILE A 109 9.64 -3.53 -1.84
CA ILE A 109 8.25 -3.25 -2.22
C ILE A 109 7.57 -4.50 -2.78
N TYR A 110 8.22 -5.26 -3.66
CA TYR A 110 7.67 -6.51 -4.16
C TYR A 110 7.49 -7.55 -3.06
N MET A 111 8.46 -7.69 -2.15
CA MET A 111 8.34 -8.57 -0.99
C MET A 111 7.19 -8.16 -0.07
N ASP A 112 7.03 -6.85 0.18
CA ASP A 112 5.90 -6.34 0.96
C ASP A 112 4.57 -6.64 0.29
N LEU A 113 4.45 -6.36 -1.01
CA LEU A 113 3.22 -6.62 -1.77
C LEU A 113 2.84 -8.10 -1.72
N ILE A 114 3.80 -9.01 -1.98
CA ILE A 114 3.55 -10.45 -1.98
C ILE A 114 3.15 -10.95 -0.58
N LEU A 115 3.94 -10.63 0.45
CA LEU A 115 3.69 -11.09 1.82
C LEU A 115 2.37 -10.54 2.33
N ASN A 116 2.14 -9.24 2.13
CA ASN A 116 0.98 -8.55 2.66
C ASN A 116 -0.31 -9.01 1.94
N PHE A 117 -0.26 -9.29 0.64
CA PHE A 117 -1.38 -9.86 -0.11
C PHE A 117 -1.72 -11.28 0.35
N ILE A 118 -0.72 -12.18 0.44
CA ILE A 118 -0.93 -13.58 0.86
C ILE A 118 -1.47 -13.64 2.29
N LEU A 119 -0.89 -12.87 3.21
CA LEU A 119 -1.34 -12.84 4.60
C LEU A 119 -2.75 -12.26 4.72
N SER A 120 -3.08 -11.21 3.96
CA SER A 120 -4.42 -10.62 3.98
C SER A 120 -5.49 -11.56 3.41
N LEU A 121 -5.16 -12.34 2.37
CA LEU A 121 -6.07 -13.38 1.89
C LEU A 121 -6.27 -14.48 2.92
N ASN A 122 -5.19 -14.91 3.58
CA ASN A 122 -5.24 -15.92 4.63
C ASN A 122 -6.12 -15.44 5.81
N THR A 123 -5.94 -14.20 6.27
CA THR A 123 -6.77 -13.64 7.36
C THR A 123 -8.25 -13.58 6.98
N ILE A 124 -8.58 -13.16 5.75
CA ILE A 124 -9.98 -13.18 5.26
C ILE A 124 -10.56 -14.59 5.29
N VAL A 125 -9.82 -15.58 4.76
CA VAL A 125 -10.28 -16.98 4.75
C VAL A 125 -10.48 -17.51 6.17
N CYS A 126 -9.51 -17.30 7.07
CA CYS A 126 -9.62 -17.70 8.46
C CYS A 126 -10.80 -17.02 9.16
N SER A 127 -11.03 -15.72 8.94
CA SER A 127 -12.17 -14.99 9.49
C SER A 127 -13.52 -15.52 9.00
N VAL A 128 -13.63 -15.89 7.72
CA VAL A 128 -14.85 -16.50 7.16
C VAL A 128 -15.10 -17.88 7.75
N ILE A 129 -14.07 -18.72 7.89
CA ILE A 129 -14.18 -20.03 8.53
C ILE A 129 -14.65 -19.87 9.98
N THR A 130 -14.05 -18.94 10.73
CA THR A 130 -14.43 -18.67 12.11
C THR A 130 -15.89 -18.22 12.23
N LEU A 131 -16.36 -17.35 11.33
CA LEU A 131 -17.76 -16.93 11.29
C LEU A 131 -18.73 -18.08 11.06
N ASN A 132 -18.38 -18.98 10.14
CA ASN A 132 -19.23 -20.10 9.79
C ASN A 132 -19.29 -21.15 10.89
N GLN A 133 -18.23 -21.31 11.68
CA GLN A 133 -18.16 -22.26 12.78
C GLN A 133 -18.86 -21.77 14.06
N CYS A 134 -18.89 -20.46 14.31
CA CYS A 134 -19.60 -19.92 15.47
C CYS A 134 -21.02 -19.44 15.10
N SER A 135 -22.01 -20.31 15.34
CA SER A 135 -23.43 -20.01 15.08
C SER A 135 -24.09 -19.10 16.14
N GLU A 136 -23.44 -18.88 17.29
CA GLU A 136 -24.02 -18.12 18.40
C GLU A 136 -24.23 -16.65 17.99
N GLN A 137 -25.41 -16.10 18.31
CA GLN A 137 -25.76 -14.72 17.95
C GLN A 137 -25.21 -13.75 19.00
N GLY A 138 -24.70 -12.59 18.55
CA GLY A 138 -24.26 -11.51 19.43
C GLY A 138 -22.81 -11.07 19.20
N LEU A 139 -22.16 -10.58 20.26
CA LEU A 139 -20.82 -10.02 20.20
C LEU A 139 -19.77 -11.05 19.73
N THR A 140 -20.00 -12.35 19.90
CA THR A 140 -19.09 -13.44 19.51
C THR A 140 -18.82 -13.53 18.00
N LYS A 141 -19.66 -12.90 17.17
CA LYS A 141 -19.44 -12.83 15.72
C LYS A 141 -18.55 -11.67 15.29
N ILE A 142 -18.36 -10.64 16.12
CA ILE A 142 -17.62 -9.41 15.76
C ILE A 142 -16.19 -9.65 15.28
N PRO A 143 -15.41 -10.60 15.84
CA PRO A 143 -14.04 -10.83 15.37
C PRO A 143 -13.95 -11.27 13.90
N GLY A 144 -14.98 -11.92 13.38
CA GLY A 144 -15.01 -12.34 11.98
C GLY A 144 -15.03 -11.15 11.01
N PRO A 145 -16.08 -10.32 11.00
CA PRO A 145 -16.18 -9.14 10.15
C PRO A 145 -15.05 -8.15 10.40
N ALA A 146 -14.58 -7.99 11.63
CA ALA A 146 -13.43 -7.15 11.94
C ALA A 146 -12.14 -7.66 11.25
N GLY A 147 -11.87 -8.97 11.34
CA GLY A 147 -10.74 -9.58 10.64
C GLY A 147 -10.84 -9.47 9.11
N ILE A 148 -12.03 -9.64 8.54
CA ILE A 148 -12.27 -9.43 7.10
C ILE A 148 -12.00 -7.98 6.73
N ALA A 149 -12.55 -7.01 7.48
CA ALA A 149 -12.35 -5.58 7.23
C ALA A 149 -10.87 -5.21 7.29
N GLY A 150 -10.13 -5.69 8.29
CA GLY A 150 -8.69 -5.49 8.39
C GLY A 150 -7.93 -6.08 7.19
N GLY A 151 -8.26 -7.30 6.77
CA GLY A 151 -7.66 -7.92 5.58
C GLY A 151 -7.94 -7.14 4.29
N VAL A 152 -9.15 -6.63 4.11
CA VAL A 152 -9.51 -5.79 2.95
C VAL A 152 -8.71 -4.47 2.96
N ILE A 153 -8.59 -3.79 4.11
CA ILE A 153 -7.81 -2.56 4.23
C ILE A 153 -6.33 -2.82 3.86
N LEU A 154 -5.79 -3.96 4.24
CA LEU A 154 -4.41 -4.33 3.92
C LEU A 154 -4.20 -4.70 2.44
N ILE A 155 -5.20 -5.26 1.77
CA ILE A 155 -5.19 -5.42 0.31
C ILE A 155 -5.21 -4.05 -0.37
N VAL A 156 -6.01 -3.10 0.13
CA VAL A 156 -6.01 -1.72 -0.37
C VAL A 156 -4.64 -1.06 -0.13
N SER A 157 -3.98 -1.35 1.00
CA SER A 157 -2.59 -0.93 1.26
C SER A 157 -1.59 -1.50 0.24
N CYS A 158 -1.80 -2.73 -0.24
CA CYS A 158 -0.99 -3.29 -1.34
C CYS A 158 -1.23 -2.54 -2.65
N GLY A 159 -2.47 -2.13 -2.92
CA GLY A 159 -2.81 -1.27 -4.05
C GLY A 159 -2.11 0.09 -3.95
N SER A 160 -2.13 0.72 -2.78
CA SER A 160 -1.52 2.04 -2.58
C SER A 160 0.01 2.00 -2.63
N ILE A 161 0.67 0.96 -2.10
CA ILE A 161 2.13 0.83 -2.25
C ILE A 161 2.54 0.55 -3.70
N PHE A 162 1.73 -0.22 -4.43
CA PHE A 162 1.96 -0.47 -5.85
C PHE A 162 1.78 0.79 -6.69
N LEU A 163 0.73 1.58 -6.41
CA LEU A 163 0.53 2.88 -7.05
C LEU A 163 1.66 3.84 -6.69
N MET A 164 2.05 3.94 -5.42
CA MET A 164 3.20 4.74 -4.98
C MET A 164 4.51 4.35 -5.72
N TYR A 165 4.67 3.06 -6.06
CA TYR A 165 5.82 2.57 -6.81
C TYR A 165 5.71 2.78 -8.33
N ARG A 166 4.50 2.74 -8.90
CA ARG A 166 4.28 2.72 -10.37
C ARG A 166 3.76 4.04 -10.95
N TYR A 167 2.89 4.73 -10.22
CA TYR A 167 2.27 6.00 -10.57
C TYR A 167 2.63 7.01 -9.48
N ILE A 168 3.74 7.69 -9.69
CA ILE A 168 3.95 8.96 -8.99
C ILE A 168 3.11 9.96 -9.77
N ASP A 169 2.02 10.45 -9.15
CA ASP A 169 1.37 11.68 -9.59
C ASP A 169 2.43 12.78 -9.63
N ASP A 170 2.58 13.40 -10.80
CA ASP A 170 3.27 14.67 -11.04
C ASP A 170 2.52 15.82 -10.34
N GLU A 171 2.18 15.69 -9.05
CA GLU A 171 1.58 16.79 -8.30
C GLU A 171 2.67 17.62 -7.59
N MET A 172 2.84 18.84 -8.14
CA MET A 172 3.43 20.06 -7.57
C MET A 172 4.91 20.38 -7.85
N GLU A 173 5.39 20.13 -9.06
CA GLU A 173 6.16 21.21 -9.71
C GLU A 173 5.16 22.07 -10.49
N LEU A 174 4.54 23.05 -9.81
CA LEU A 174 4.05 24.21 -10.55
C LEU A 174 5.25 24.70 -11.36
N PRO A 175 5.20 24.78 -12.70
CA PRO A 175 6.26 25.44 -13.44
C PRO A 175 6.40 26.82 -12.82
N PRO A 176 7.63 27.27 -12.46
CA PRO A 176 7.82 28.58 -11.85
C PRO A 176 7.07 29.58 -12.71
N ALA A 177 6.23 30.41 -12.06
CA ALA A 177 5.47 31.44 -12.75
C ALA A 177 6.42 32.14 -13.73
N PRO A 178 6.04 32.28 -15.02
CA PRO A 178 6.93 32.88 -16.00
C PRO A 178 7.39 34.22 -15.44
N PRO A 179 8.70 34.55 -15.56
CA PRO A 179 9.23 35.76 -14.97
C PRO A 179 8.36 36.91 -15.44
N GLU A 180 7.81 37.66 -14.47
CA GLU A 180 7.02 38.87 -14.75
C GLU A 180 7.74 39.61 -15.86
N ALA A 181 7.03 39.78 -16.97
CA ALA A 181 7.53 40.48 -18.13
C ALA A 181 8.07 41.81 -17.61
N GLN A 182 9.40 41.94 -17.57
CA GLN A 182 10.05 43.22 -17.37
C GLN A 182 9.50 44.10 -18.48
N THR A 183 8.51 44.92 -18.16
CA THR A 183 8.01 46.00 -19.00
C THR A 183 9.23 46.83 -19.33
N THR A 184 9.82 46.50 -20.46
CA THR A 184 10.96 47.20 -21.02
C THR A 184 10.39 48.55 -21.35
N LYS A 185 10.64 49.53 -20.48
CA LYS A 185 10.25 50.92 -20.65
C LYS A 185 11.07 51.46 -21.81
N ARG A 186 10.68 51.09 -23.03
CA ARG A 186 11.24 51.58 -24.28
C ARG A 186 10.79 53.04 -24.38
N ARG A 187 11.64 53.95 -23.88
CA ARG A 187 11.51 55.38 -24.19
C ARG A 187 11.67 55.50 -25.72
N SER A 188 10.57 55.75 -26.41
CA SER A 188 10.60 56.20 -27.79
C SER A 188 11.20 57.60 -27.81
N ILE A 189 12.43 57.68 -28.30
CA ILE A 189 12.91 58.89 -28.95
C ILE A 189 12.23 58.86 -30.33
N PHE A 190 11.66 59.98 -30.77
CA PHE A 190 10.77 60.20 -31.92
C PHE A 190 9.26 60.12 -31.65
N ALA A 191 8.71 61.23 -31.15
CA ALA A 191 7.63 61.99 -31.77
C ALA A 191 7.65 63.41 -31.20
#